data_AF-A0A2A6CXW3-F1
#
_entry.id   AF-A0A2A6CXW3-F1
#
_cell.length_a   1.000
_cell.length_b   1.000
_cell.length_c   1.000
_cell.angle_alpha   90.00
_cell.angle_beta   90.00
_cell.angle_gamma   90.00
#
_symmetry.space_group_name_H-M   'P 1'
#
loop_
_entity.id
_entity.type
_entity.pdbx_description
1 polymer ?
#
loop_
_entity_poly.entity_id
_entity_poly.type
_entity_poly.pdbx_seq_one_letter_code
_entity_poly.pdbx_strand_id
1 'polypeptide(L)'
;MATAHDPPISHSHIDECRRLEQEGILAAEKKELQRAIELFTKAIEVCPIAPSAYNNRAQALQLSGRPEGEAFDYCPPNLTAEAFADLEESIRLSGGKGRSACQAFTQRAMIYRLRDDKEAAKADFSSAAALGSPFARMQLAMMNPYAAMCNAALAKVMGDLKGGQ
;
A
#
# COMPACT_ATOMS: atom_id res chain seq x y z
N MET A 1 -17.87 -11.95 2.00
CA MET A 1 -16.41 -12.16 2.12
C MET A 1 -16.00 -11.66 3.50
N ALA A 2 -15.40 -12.51 4.34
CA ALA A 2 -14.93 -12.10 5.65
C ALA A 2 -13.82 -11.05 5.48
N THR A 3 -13.98 -9.89 6.08
CA THR A 3 -12.91 -8.89 6.18
C THR A 3 -11.75 -9.53 6.93
N ALA A 4 -10.57 -9.57 6.33
CA ALA A 4 -9.38 -10.03 7.02
C ALA A 4 -9.16 -9.12 8.24
N HIS A 5 -9.35 -9.65 9.44
CA HIS A 5 -9.05 -8.95 10.68
C HIS A 5 -7.64 -9.28 11.12
N ASP A 6 -6.95 -8.30 11.70
CA ASP A 6 -5.63 -8.54 12.27
C ASP A 6 -5.74 -9.46 13.49
N PRO A 7 -4.78 -10.38 13.69
CA PRO A 7 -4.69 -11.15 14.92
C PRO A 7 -4.64 -10.24 16.14
N PRO A 8 -5.24 -10.65 17.28
CA PRO A 8 -5.19 -9.85 18.49
C PRO A 8 -3.74 -9.70 18.98
N ILE A 9 -3.40 -8.48 19.36
CA ILE A 9 -2.07 -8.12 19.85
C ILE A 9 -2.14 -8.02 21.37
N SER A 10 -1.26 -8.75 22.06
CA SER A 10 -1.12 -8.67 23.52
C SER A 10 0.09 -7.81 23.85
N HIS A 11 -0.15 -6.55 24.21
CA HIS A 11 0.87 -5.60 24.65
C HIS A 11 0.27 -4.66 25.71
N SER A 12 1.05 -4.29 26.73
CA SER A 12 0.57 -3.45 27.84
C SER A 12 0.04 -2.09 27.36
N HIS A 13 0.61 -1.53 26.29
CA HIS A 13 0.28 -0.20 25.77
C HIS A 13 -0.50 -0.25 24.44
N ILE A 14 -1.18 -1.37 24.13
CA ILE A 14 -1.91 -1.50 22.87
C ILE A 14 -3.02 -0.45 22.69
N ASP A 15 -3.69 -0.07 23.78
CA ASP A 15 -4.76 0.93 23.71
C ASP A 15 -4.21 2.34 23.52
N GLU A 16 -3.04 2.63 24.08
CA GLU A 16 -2.33 3.89 23.81
C GLU A 16 -1.85 3.96 22.35
N CYS A 17 -1.28 2.87 21.83
CA CYS A 17 -0.92 2.74 20.42
C CYS A 17 -2.12 3.04 19.51
N ARG A 18 -3.28 2.41 19.76
CA ARG A 18 -4.50 2.63 18.97
C ARG A 18 -4.98 4.08 19.00
N ARG A 19 -4.88 4.77 20.15
CA ARG A 19 -5.21 6.19 20.23
C ARG A 19 -4.26 7.04 19.40
N LEU A 20 -2.95 6.81 19.52
CA LEU A 20 -1.93 7.51 18.72
C LEU A 20 -2.12 7.27 17.22
N GLU A 21 -2.47 6.05 16.81
CA GLU A 21 -2.80 5.74 15.43
C GLU A 21 -4.05 6.49 14.95
N GLN A 22 -5.11 6.53 15.76
CA GLN A 22 -6.32 7.27 15.42
C GLN A 22 -6.04 8.77 15.27
N GLU A 23 -5.27 9.37 16.16
CA GLU A 23 -4.83 10.76 16.05
C GLU A 23 -3.96 11.00 14.81
N GLY A 24 -3.04 10.07 14.51
CA GLY A 24 -2.18 10.12 13.33
C GLY A 24 -2.98 10.08 12.03
N ILE A 25 -4.02 9.24 11.97
CA ILE A 25 -4.93 9.18 10.82
C ILE A 25 -5.67 10.51 10.65
N LEU A 26 -6.22 11.08 11.73
CA LEU A 26 -6.90 12.37 11.67
C LEU A 26 -5.97 13.51 11.24
N ALA A 27 -4.71 13.48 11.65
CA ALA A 27 -3.70 14.43 11.19
C ALA A 27 -3.40 14.25 9.68
N ALA A 28 -3.25 13.01 9.21
CA ALA A 28 -3.01 12.73 7.80
C ALA A 28 -4.18 13.17 6.90
N GLU A 29 -5.43 12.98 7.34
CA GLU A 29 -6.64 13.45 6.65
C GLU A 29 -6.67 14.97 6.49
N LYS A 30 -6.11 15.70 7.47
CA LYS A 30 -5.93 17.17 7.42
C LYS A 30 -4.71 17.61 6.62
N LYS A 31 -4.01 16.68 5.97
CA LYS A 31 -2.72 16.89 5.29
C LYS A 31 -1.59 17.36 6.22
N GLU A 32 -1.73 17.19 7.53
CA GLU A 32 -0.68 17.44 8.53
C GLU A 32 0.30 16.25 8.57
N LEU A 33 0.94 15.95 7.43
CA LEU A 33 1.66 14.68 7.23
C LEU A 33 2.85 14.50 8.17
N GLN A 34 3.59 15.58 8.47
CA GLN A 34 4.70 15.51 9.42
C GLN A 34 4.23 15.13 10.83
N ARG A 35 3.12 15.73 11.28
CA ARG A 35 2.49 15.40 12.57
C ARG A 35 1.98 13.97 12.59
N ALA A 36 1.39 13.49 11.49
CA ALA A 36 0.97 12.10 11.37
C ALA A 36 2.15 11.13 11.54
N ILE A 37 3.28 11.40 10.87
CA ILE A 37 4.51 10.61 11.00
C ILE A 37 5.02 10.58 12.43
N GLU A 38 5.03 11.72 13.13
CA GLU A 38 5.40 11.79 14.55
C GLU A 38 4.48 10.96 15.44
N LEU A 39 3.16 11.03 15.22
CA LEU A 39 2.17 10.25 15.98
C LEU A 39 2.32 8.75 15.75
N PHE A 40 2.52 8.31 14.50
CA PHE A 40 2.77 6.90 14.21
C PHE A 40 4.12 6.43 14.73
N THR A 41 5.13 7.29 14.76
CA THR A 41 6.43 6.97 15.38
C THR A 41 6.27 6.73 16.88
N LYS A 42 5.54 7.59 17.59
CA LYS A 42 5.19 7.36 19.01
C LYS A 42 4.38 6.08 19.21
N ALA A 43 3.44 5.78 18.30
CA ALA A 43 2.66 4.54 18.35
C ALA A 43 3.57 3.29 18.29
N ILE A 44 4.57 3.31 17.39
CA ILE A 44 5.60 2.26 17.27
C ILE A 44 6.47 2.19 18.53
N GLU A 45 6.88 3.33 19.10
CA GLU A 45 7.68 3.37 20.33
C GLU A 45 6.96 2.74 21.52
N VAL A 46 5.66 3.03 21.69
CA VAL A 46 4.87 2.48 22.81
C VAL A 46 4.43 1.04 22.57
N CYS A 47 4.28 0.62 21.31
CA CYS A 47 3.89 -0.74 20.94
C CYS A 47 4.61 -1.21 19.66
N PRO A 48 5.86 -1.70 19.78
CA PRO A 48 6.68 -2.07 18.63
C PRO A 48 6.21 -3.34 17.92
N ILE A 49 5.19 -4.03 18.46
CA ILE A 49 4.61 -5.22 17.87
C ILE A 49 3.28 -4.93 17.14
N ALA A 50 2.90 -3.66 16.96
CA ALA A 50 1.70 -3.24 16.24
C ALA A 50 1.95 -3.12 14.73
N PRO A 51 1.51 -4.08 13.89
CA PRO A 51 1.77 -4.02 12.45
C PRO A 51 1.09 -2.82 11.77
N SER A 52 -0.06 -2.39 12.30
CA SER A 52 -0.84 -1.27 11.78
C SER A 52 -0.09 0.05 11.91
N ALA A 53 0.66 0.26 13.00
CA ALA A 53 1.41 1.50 13.24
C ALA A 53 2.51 1.71 12.20
N TYR A 54 3.27 0.66 11.87
CA TYR A 54 4.24 0.67 10.77
C TYR A 54 3.57 0.94 9.42
N ASN A 55 2.46 0.27 9.14
CA ASN A 55 1.74 0.41 7.87
C ASN A 55 1.21 1.83 7.66
N ASN A 56 0.70 2.44 8.74
CA ASN A 56 0.22 3.83 8.75
C ASN A 56 1.38 4.83 8.58
N ARG A 57 2.52 4.60 9.26
CA ARG A 57 3.70 5.45 9.09
C ARG A 57 4.26 5.37 7.67
N ALA A 58 4.36 4.18 7.09
CA ALA A 58 4.76 3.99 5.70
C ALA A 58 3.89 4.76 4.71
N GLN A 59 2.57 4.79 4.95
CA GLN A 59 1.65 5.56 4.12
C GLN A 59 1.88 7.07 4.26
N ALA A 60 2.02 7.56 5.49
CA ALA A 60 2.27 8.97 5.76
C ALA A 60 3.62 9.44 5.18
N LEU A 61 4.67 8.63 5.29
CA LEU A 61 5.98 8.87 4.67
C LEU A 61 5.85 8.99 3.16
N GLN A 62 5.20 8.03 2.49
CA GLN A 62 4.98 8.08 1.04
C GLN A 62 4.18 9.31 0.60
N LEU A 63 3.17 9.73 1.38
CA LEU A 63 2.39 10.93 1.09
C LEU A 63 3.22 12.21 1.31
N SER A 64 4.03 12.26 2.36
CA SER A 64 4.85 13.44 2.71
C SER A 64 5.95 13.71 1.70
N GLY A 65 6.43 12.66 1.03
CA GLY A 65 7.43 12.77 -0.02
C GLY A 65 6.89 13.26 -1.37
N ARG A 66 5.58 13.43 -1.56
CA ARG A 66 5.04 13.88 -2.86
C ARG A 66 5.03 15.39 -2.94
N PRO A 67 5.85 16.03 -3.81
CA PRO A 67 5.75 17.46 -4.05
C PRO A 67 4.38 17.77 -4.69
N GLU A 68 3.79 18.90 -4.34
CA GLU A 68 2.54 19.35 -4.95
C GLU A 68 2.73 19.51 -6.47
N GLY A 69 1.88 18.86 -7.27
CA GLY A 69 1.88 18.97 -8.73
C GLY A 69 2.75 17.96 -9.48
N GLU A 70 3.47 17.07 -8.79
CA GLU A 70 4.25 16.01 -9.44
C GLU A 70 3.37 14.83 -9.90
N ALA A 71 3.76 14.21 -11.01
CA ALA A 71 3.06 13.04 -11.55
C ALA A 71 3.06 11.87 -10.56
N PHE A 72 2.04 11.02 -10.63
CA PHE A 72 1.81 9.88 -9.72
C PHE A 72 3.01 8.91 -9.59
N ASP A 73 3.95 8.95 -10.55
CA ASP A 73 5.12 8.08 -10.62
C ASP A 73 6.44 8.68 -10.07
N TYR A 74 6.43 9.85 -9.42
CA TYR A 74 7.62 10.37 -8.71
C TYR A 74 7.47 10.31 -7.19
N CYS A 75 8.46 9.70 -6.52
CA CYS A 75 8.57 9.66 -5.06
C CYS A 75 10.07 9.76 -4.68
N PRO A 76 10.47 10.63 -3.74
CA PRO A 76 11.86 10.79 -3.36
C PRO A 76 12.43 9.51 -2.72
N PRO A 77 13.68 9.14 -3.05
CA PRO A 77 14.23 7.81 -2.74
C PRO A 77 14.38 7.53 -1.24
N ASN A 78 14.71 8.54 -0.43
CA ASN A 78 14.97 8.34 1.01
C ASN A 78 13.70 7.98 1.79
N LEU A 79 12.60 8.73 1.57
CA LEU A 79 11.31 8.45 2.23
C LEU A 79 10.71 7.12 1.75
N THR A 80 11.05 6.70 0.53
CA THR A 80 10.67 5.39 -0.01
C THR A 80 11.41 4.25 0.70
N ALA A 81 12.65 4.45 1.17
CA ALA A 81 13.40 3.42 1.88
C ALA A 81 12.84 3.16 3.30
N GLU A 82 12.57 4.22 4.06
CA GLU A 82 11.96 4.10 5.39
C GLU A 82 10.55 3.51 5.31
N ALA A 83 9.72 4.00 4.38
CA ALA A 83 8.40 3.44 4.16
C ALA A 83 8.46 1.95 3.77
N PHE A 84 9.43 1.56 2.95
CA PHE A 84 9.62 0.17 2.56
C PHE A 84 10.00 -0.72 3.76
N ALA A 85 10.91 -0.27 4.62
CA ALA A 85 11.31 -0.99 5.83
C ALA A 85 10.12 -1.17 6.80
N ASP A 86 9.29 -0.13 6.96
CA ASP A 86 8.07 -0.22 7.77
C ASP A 86 7.07 -1.25 7.22
N LEU A 87 6.93 -1.33 5.89
CA LEU A 87 6.06 -2.31 5.25
C LEU A 87 6.57 -3.74 5.45
N GLU A 88 7.88 -3.96 5.36
CA GLU A 88 8.49 -5.26 5.67
C GLU A 88 8.23 -5.68 7.12
N GLU A 89 8.43 -4.75 8.05
CA GLU A 89 8.20 -5.00 9.47
C GLU A 89 6.72 -5.27 9.77
N SER A 90 5.79 -4.53 9.15
CA SER A 90 4.36 -4.77 9.24
C SER A 90 3.98 -6.19 8.75
N ILE A 91 4.53 -6.62 7.61
CA ILE A 91 4.30 -7.97 7.08
C ILE A 91 4.88 -9.04 8.01
N ARG A 92 6.07 -8.80 8.57
CA ARG A 92 6.73 -9.72 9.51
C ARG A 92 5.92 -9.89 10.78
N LEU A 93 5.51 -8.79 11.42
CA LEU A 93 4.75 -8.80 12.68
C LEU A 93 3.35 -9.39 12.51
N SER A 94 2.70 -9.13 11.38
CA SER A 94 1.38 -9.71 11.06
C SER A 94 1.44 -11.18 10.61
N GLY A 95 2.64 -11.72 10.38
CA GLY A 95 2.83 -13.07 9.85
C GLY A 95 2.21 -13.26 8.46
N GLY A 96 2.13 -12.18 7.67
CA GLY A 96 1.50 -12.17 6.35
C GLY A 96 -0.02 -12.37 6.36
N LYS A 97 -0.70 -12.12 7.49
CA LYS A 97 -2.15 -12.32 7.66
C LYS A 97 -2.85 -11.05 8.11
N GLY A 98 -4.17 -11.00 7.94
CA GLY A 98 -4.99 -9.89 8.40
C GLY A 98 -4.99 -8.67 7.49
N ARG A 99 -5.57 -7.59 7.99
CA ARG A 99 -5.75 -6.32 7.29
C ARG A 99 -4.42 -5.61 7.08
N SER A 100 -3.58 -5.57 8.12
CA SER A 100 -2.30 -4.89 8.10
C SER A 100 -1.38 -5.50 7.04
N ALA A 101 -1.28 -6.84 6.98
CA ALA A 101 -0.54 -7.51 5.91
C ALA A 101 -1.10 -7.19 4.51
N CYS A 102 -2.43 -7.25 4.36
CA CYS A 102 -3.10 -7.00 3.09
C CYS A 102 -2.79 -5.60 2.53
N GLN A 103 -2.86 -4.60 3.40
CA GLN A 103 -2.51 -3.23 3.08
C GLN A 103 -1.01 -3.07 2.85
N ALA A 104 -0.16 -3.68 3.69
CA ALA A 104 1.29 -3.56 3.57
C ALA A 104 1.81 -4.17 2.26
N PHE A 105 1.34 -5.36 1.88
CA PHE A 105 1.61 -5.94 0.55
C PHE A 105 1.13 -5.02 -0.58
N THR A 106 -0.08 -4.43 -0.44
CA THR A 106 -0.59 -3.51 -1.47
C THR A 106 0.30 -2.28 -1.64
N GLN A 107 0.76 -1.67 -0.54
CA GLN A 107 1.65 -0.52 -0.58
C GLN A 107 3.04 -0.89 -1.12
N ARG A 108 3.61 -2.01 -0.67
CA ARG A 108 4.95 -2.44 -1.10
C ARG A 108 4.97 -2.83 -2.59
N ALA A 109 3.90 -3.45 -3.09
CA ALA A 109 3.72 -3.70 -4.52
C ALA A 109 3.75 -2.40 -5.35
N MET A 110 3.15 -1.32 -4.85
CA MET A 110 3.17 -0.02 -5.52
C MET A 110 4.59 0.56 -5.55
N ILE A 111 5.36 0.41 -4.47
CA ILE A 111 6.78 0.81 -4.45
C ILE A 111 7.59 0.00 -5.46
N TYR A 112 7.40 -1.32 -5.53
CA TYR A 112 8.08 -2.15 -6.54
C TYR A 112 7.71 -1.73 -7.97
N ARG A 113 6.44 -1.40 -8.22
CA ARG A 113 6.00 -0.87 -9.52
C ARG A 113 6.69 0.43 -9.89
N LEU A 114 6.88 1.34 -8.94
CA LEU A 114 7.64 2.59 -9.15
C LEU A 114 9.14 2.32 -9.42
N ARG A 115 9.69 1.24 -8.89
CA ARG A 115 11.07 0.78 -9.14
C ARG A 115 11.22 -0.08 -10.41
N ASP A 116 10.15 -0.21 -11.21
CA ASP A 116 10.04 -1.10 -12.39
C ASP A 116 10.28 -2.60 -12.09
N ASP A 117 10.20 -3.01 -10.82
CA ASP A 117 10.29 -4.41 -10.41
C ASP A 117 8.89 -5.07 -10.49
N LYS A 118 8.51 -5.44 -11.71
CA LYS A 118 7.18 -5.99 -12.01
C LYS A 118 6.94 -7.36 -11.37
N GLU A 119 7.99 -8.17 -11.23
CA GLU A 119 7.87 -9.50 -10.65
C GLU A 119 7.61 -9.42 -9.14
N ALA A 120 8.37 -8.61 -8.42
CA ALA A 120 8.12 -8.37 -7.00
C ALA A 120 6.76 -7.69 -6.75
N ALA A 121 6.39 -6.71 -7.58
CA ALA A 121 5.08 -6.07 -7.51
C ALA A 121 3.94 -7.07 -7.69
N LYS A 122 4.05 -7.98 -8.67
CA LYS A 122 3.06 -9.03 -8.92
C LYS A 122 2.96 -10.02 -7.75
N ALA A 123 4.09 -10.40 -7.15
CA ALA A 123 4.11 -11.28 -5.99
C ALA A 123 3.36 -10.68 -4.78
N ASP A 124 3.62 -9.41 -4.48
CA ASP A 124 2.95 -8.70 -3.39
C ASP A 124 1.46 -8.45 -3.69
N PHE A 125 1.10 -8.06 -4.92
CA PHE A 125 -0.31 -7.94 -5.28
C PHE A 125 -1.04 -9.29 -5.20
N SER A 126 -0.38 -10.40 -5.55
CA SER A 126 -0.96 -11.74 -5.40
C SER A 126 -1.25 -12.07 -3.94
N SER A 127 -0.31 -11.75 -3.05
CA SER A 127 -0.46 -11.92 -1.60
C SER A 127 -1.61 -11.05 -1.05
N ALA A 128 -1.67 -9.77 -1.43
CA ALA A 128 -2.75 -8.87 -1.05
C ALA A 128 -4.11 -9.30 -1.59
N ALA A 129 -4.17 -9.81 -2.83
CA ALA A 129 -5.40 -10.32 -3.44
C ALA A 129 -5.92 -11.56 -2.71
N ALA A 130 -5.03 -12.46 -2.28
CA ALA A 130 -5.38 -13.63 -1.47
C ALA A 130 -5.95 -13.24 -0.10
N LEU A 131 -5.51 -12.11 0.46
CA LEU A 131 -6.05 -11.51 1.68
C LEU A 131 -7.31 -10.65 1.44
N GLY A 132 -7.82 -10.61 0.20
CA GLY A 132 -9.09 -9.99 -0.14
C GLY A 132 -9.02 -8.59 -0.74
N SER A 133 -7.83 -8.04 -1.03
CA SER A 133 -7.70 -6.70 -1.63
C SER A 133 -8.36 -6.64 -3.02
N PRO A 134 -9.42 -5.84 -3.24
CA PRO A 134 -10.00 -5.65 -4.57
C PRO A 134 -9.06 -4.86 -5.47
N PHE A 135 -8.34 -3.88 -4.91
CA PHE A 135 -7.34 -3.10 -5.64
C PHE A 135 -6.22 -3.99 -6.18
N ALA A 136 -5.68 -4.90 -5.36
CA ALA A 136 -4.61 -5.80 -5.81
C ALA A 136 -5.08 -6.74 -6.92
N ARG A 137 -6.32 -7.27 -6.84
CA ARG A 137 -6.92 -8.06 -7.92
C ARG A 137 -7.02 -7.27 -9.23
N MET A 138 -7.44 -6.01 -9.15
CA MET A 138 -7.48 -5.11 -10.31
C MET A 138 -6.09 -4.87 -10.90
N GLN A 139 -5.08 -4.61 -10.06
CA GLN A 139 -3.70 -4.43 -10.50
C GLN A 139 -3.15 -5.67 -11.22
N LEU A 140 -3.37 -6.87 -10.68
CA LEU A 140 -2.97 -8.12 -11.33
C LEU A 140 -3.63 -8.31 -12.70
N ALA A 141 -4.90 -7.94 -12.84
CA ALA A 141 -5.60 -8.02 -14.12
C ALA A 141 -4.98 -7.07 -15.16
N MET A 142 -4.59 -5.86 -14.75
CA MET A 142 -3.91 -4.89 -15.62
C MET A 142 -2.49 -5.33 -16.00
N MET A 143 -1.81 -6.07 -15.11
CA MET A 143 -0.49 -6.65 -15.37
C MET A 143 -0.53 -7.91 -16.24
N ASN A 144 -1.72 -8.46 -16.54
CA ASN A 144 -1.85 -9.65 -17.37
C ASN A 144 -1.61 -9.30 -18.86
N PRO A 145 -0.57 -9.85 -19.50
CA PRO A 145 -0.26 -9.56 -20.90
C PRO A 145 -1.37 -9.97 -21.87
N TYR A 146 -2.20 -10.97 -21.50
CA TYR A 146 -3.32 -11.40 -22.33
C TYR A 146 -4.49 -10.39 -22.31
N ALA A 147 -4.73 -9.70 -21.18
CA ALA A 147 -5.76 -8.66 -21.10
C ALA A 147 -5.39 -7.44 -21.96
N ALA A 148 -4.10 -7.09 -22.02
CA ALA A 148 -3.60 -6.04 -22.89
C ALA A 148 -3.77 -6.38 -24.39
N MET A 149 -3.55 -7.64 -24.78
CA MET A 149 -3.72 -8.08 -26.18
C MET A 149 -5.18 -8.05 -26.65
N CYS A 150 -6.14 -8.47 -25.80
CA CYS A 150 -7.56 -8.38 -26.16
C CYS A 150 -8.01 -6.93 -26.41
N ASN A 151 -7.55 -5.99 -25.58
CA ASN A 151 -7.90 -4.57 -25.75
C ASN A 151 -7.27 -3.97 -27.02
N ALA A 152 -6.01 -4.30 -27.33
CA ALA A 152 -5.33 -3.83 -28.53
C ALA A 152 -5.92 -4.43 -29.81
N ALA A 153 -6.27 -5.72 -29.80
CA ALA A 153 -6.92 -6.38 -30.94
C ALA A 153 -8.33 -5.83 -31.19
N LEU A 154 -9.11 -5.58 -30.14
CA LEU A 154 -10.47 -5.02 -30.25
C LEU A 154 -10.43 -3.57 -30.78
N ALA A 155 -9.49 -2.76 -30.28
CA ALA A 155 -9.31 -1.38 -30.73
C ALA A 155 -8.92 -1.30 -32.22
N LYS A 156 -8.06 -2.24 -32.69
CA LYS A 156 -7.68 -2.34 -34.10
C LYS A 156 -8.88 -2.67 -34.99
N VAL A 157 -9.66 -3.69 -34.62
CA VAL A 157 -10.87 -4.09 -35.38
C VAL A 157 -11.92 -2.97 -35.42
N MET A 158 -12.11 -2.23 -34.33
CA MET A 158 -13.03 -1.08 -34.30
C MET A 158 -12.53 0.12 -35.11
N GLY A 159 -11.21 0.31 -35.22
CA GLY A 159 -10.59 1.32 -36.08
C GLY A 159 -10.77 1.00 -37.57
N ASP A 160 -10.56 -0.26 -37.94
CA ASP A 160 -10.72 -0.74 -39.32
C ASP A 160 -12.18 -0.62 -39.81
N LEU A 161 -13.16 -0.77 -38.91
CA LEU A 161 -14.59 -0.58 -39.21
C LEU A 161 -15.02 0.89 -39.40
N LYS A 162 -14.25 1.86 -38.86
CA LYS A 162 -14.55 3.30 -38.97
C LYS A 162 -13.83 3.98 -40.13
N GLY A 163 -12.76 3.38 -40.66
CA GLY A 163 -11.97 3.91 -41.79
C GLY A 163 -12.43 3.42 -43.18
N GLY A 164 -13.48 2.61 -43.25
CA GLY A 164 -13.99 2.00 -44.50
C GLY A 164 -15.17 2.72 -45.16
N GLN A 165 -15.30 4.04 -45.02
CA GLN A 165 -16.28 4.86 -45.78
C GLN A 165 -15.57 5.78 -46.77
#